data_AF-A0A3S1HMP4-F1
#
_entry.id   AF-A0A3S1HMP4-F1
#
_cell.length_a   1.000
_cell.length_b   1.000
_cell.length_c   1.000
_cell.angle_alpha   90.00
_cell.angle_beta   90.00
_cell.angle_gamma   90.00
#
_symmetry.space_group_name_H-M   'P 1'
#
loop_
_entity.id
_entity.type
_entity.pdbx_description
1 polymer ?
#
loop_
_entity_poly.entity_id
_entity_poly.type
_entity_poly.pdbx_seq_one_letter_code
_entity_poly.pdbx_strand_id
1 'polypeptide(L)'
;HLTGGVLLAATEARLDWLRGVVAKGRYLGIELEEISPNEAAELMPLLDPKQFVGAVRNKEDGHLDPSGVTHAYAKAARKLGAEVERFTKVEDIVRRPDGLWRVITNKGEVVAEHVVNAGGLWAREVGRMVGLELPVLAMEHMYLITEDMPEVAAWNAKTGTEIIHAVDFDGELYLRQERGGMLMGTYEKANKPWSEYQTPWNFGHELLEPDIDRIAPSLEVGFRHFPAFQNTGIKQIINGPFTFAPDGNPLVGPVRGLPGFWVACGVMAGFSQGGGVGLALSNWMIEGDPGADIWAMDVARYGDWATMAYTNTKVRENYSRRFSIRFPNEELPAGRPLKTTPVYDLLSAKGAQWGVAYGLEVPLWYAPEGVKDEFSWRRSSDFTQVAKEVATVRDGVGLSEISSFAKYKVTGERAAAWLDRMLACKLPKPGRMTLAPMLKQDGRLIGDFTLANLGEDGWFLAGSGIAEQYHMRWFEKHLPDDGSVRIEALGAKLTGLSIAGPKARDVLAKATRSDVSNAAFSFMAIGRMDIGMAPCLVGRVSYTGDLGYEIWVAPEYQRAAYQALMAAGEEFGIGLFGS
;
A
#
# COMPACT_ATOMS: atom_id res chain seq x y z
N HIS A 1 29.91 -4.14 6.67
CA HIS A 1 30.74 -4.54 5.54
C HIS A 1 30.12 -4.00 4.26
N LEU A 2 30.74 -3.01 3.62
CA LEU A 2 30.31 -2.48 2.32
C LEU A 2 31.02 -3.27 1.22
N THR A 3 30.46 -4.41 0.86
CA THR A 3 31.06 -5.35 -0.10
C THR A 3 30.62 -5.06 -1.53
N GLY A 4 29.53 -4.31 -1.71
CA GLY A 4 28.79 -4.24 -2.96
C GLY A 4 27.90 -5.45 -3.17
N GLY A 5 27.12 -5.41 -4.26
CA GLY A 5 26.21 -6.48 -4.61
C GLY A 5 25.87 -6.50 -6.10
N VAL A 6 25.38 -7.66 -6.56
CA VAL A 6 24.81 -7.85 -7.89
C VAL A 6 23.36 -8.30 -7.81
N LEU A 7 22.53 -7.64 -8.60
CA LEU A 7 21.13 -7.95 -8.85
C LEU A 7 21.05 -8.70 -10.18
N LEU A 8 20.67 -9.97 -10.16
CA LEU A 8 20.77 -10.87 -11.31
C LEU A 8 19.43 -10.99 -12.05
N ALA A 9 19.49 -11.12 -13.37
CA ALA A 9 18.34 -11.39 -14.23
C ALA A 9 18.54 -12.67 -15.04
N ALA A 10 17.67 -13.67 -14.81
CA ALA A 10 17.65 -14.91 -15.58
C ALA A 10 16.79 -14.80 -16.86
N THR A 11 15.96 -13.76 -16.95
CA THR A 11 15.07 -13.51 -18.08
C THR A 11 15.19 -12.08 -18.62
N GLU A 12 14.88 -11.90 -19.91
CA GLU A 12 14.83 -10.56 -20.53
C GLU A 12 13.82 -9.64 -19.84
N ALA A 13 12.67 -10.19 -19.42
CA ALA A 13 11.65 -9.43 -18.69
C ALA A 13 12.18 -8.92 -17.34
N ARG A 14 13.04 -9.70 -16.67
CA ARG A 14 13.72 -9.27 -15.43
C ARG A 14 14.78 -8.22 -15.71
N LEU A 15 15.52 -8.34 -16.80
CA LEU A 15 16.52 -7.34 -17.19
C LEU A 15 15.85 -5.99 -17.52
N ASP A 16 14.73 -6.00 -18.24
CA ASP A 16 13.89 -4.80 -18.48
C ASP A 16 13.42 -4.18 -17.15
N TRP A 17 13.03 -4.99 -16.16
CA TRP A 17 12.70 -4.51 -14.82
C TRP A 17 13.90 -3.85 -14.11
N LEU A 18 15.07 -4.50 -14.14
CA LEU A 18 16.30 -3.97 -13.55
C LEU A 18 16.76 -2.67 -14.19
N ARG A 19 16.57 -2.48 -15.50
CA ARG A 19 16.80 -1.18 -16.16
C ARG A 19 15.90 -0.08 -15.59
N GLY A 20 14.66 -0.43 -15.25
CA GLY A 20 13.77 0.46 -14.48
C GLY A 20 14.32 0.80 -13.09
N VAL A 21 14.94 -0.17 -12.40
CA VAL A 21 15.63 0.06 -11.12
C VAL A 21 16.83 0.99 -11.30
N VAL A 22 17.65 0.82 -12.34
CA VAL A 22 18.77 1.72 -12.68
C VAL A 22 18.27 3.14 -12.93
N ALA A 23 17.18 3.31 -13.68
CA ALA A 23 16.59 4.61 -13.94
C ALA A 23 16.11 5.30 -12.63
N LYS A 24 15.50 4.54 -11.71
CA LYS A 24 15.15 5.04 -10.37
C LYS A 24 16.39 5.40 -9.55
N GLY A 25 17.44 4.57 -9.61
CA GLY A 25 18.72 4.83 -8.94
C GLY A 25 19.31 6.18 -9.35
N ARG A 26 19.36 6.48 -10.66
CA ARG A 26 19.83 7.78 -11.17
C ARG A 26 19.02 8.96 -10.61
N TYR A 27 17.70 8.81 -10.50
CA TYR A 27 16.85 9.84 -9.91
C TYR A 27 17.11 10.04 -8.40
N LEU A 28 17.40 8.94 -7.68
CA LEU A 28 17.69 8.96 -6.25
C LEU A 28 19.16 9.25 -5.90
N GLY A 29 20.03 9.42 -6.91
CA GLY A 29 21.47 9.60 -6.70
C GLY A 29 22.22 8.33 -6.30
N ILE A 30 21.67 7.14 -6.57
CA ILE A 30 22.30 5.84 -6.31
C ILE A 30 22.97 5.35 -7.59
N GLU A 31 24.27 5.05 -7.51
CA GLU A 31 25.04 4.53 -8.65
C GLU A 31 24.77 3.03 -8.89
N LEU A 32 23.95 2.75 -9.90
CA LEU A 32 23.65 1.40 -10.37
C LEU A 32 24.17 1.21 -11.79
N GLU A 33 24.91 0.13 -12.01
CA GLU A 33 25.61 -0.16 -13.26
C GLU A 33 25.10 -1.47 -13.87
N GLU A 34 24.52 -1.42 -15.08
CA GLU A 34 24.18 -2.64 -15.83
C GLU A 34 25.47 -3.30 -16.32
N ILE A 35 25.64 -4.58 -16.02
CA ILE A 35 26.82 -5.38 -16.37
C ILE A 35 26.40 -6.72 -16.98
N SER A 36 27.31 -7.33 -17.74
CA SER A 36 27.11 -8.66 -18.31
C SER A 36 27.16 -9.75 -17.22
N PRO A 37 26.59 -10.95 -17.48
CA PRO A 37 26.70 -12.09 -16.58
C PRO A 37 28.16 -12.49 -16.29
N ASN A 38 29.06 -12.33 -17.27
CA ASN A 38 30.48 -12.65 -17.09
C ASN A 38 31.17 -11.64 -16.16
N GLU A 39 30.91 -10.35 -16.32
CA GLU A 39 31.38 -9.33 -15.37
C GLU A 39 30.82 -9.57 -13.96
N ALA A 40 29.57 -10.03 -13.84
CA ALA A 40 29.00 -10.42 -12.55
C ALA A 40 29.73 -11.62 -11.95
N ALA A 41 30.10 -12.63 -12.75
CA ALA A 41 30.86 -13.80 -12.29
C ALA A 41 32.32 -13.47 -11.91
N GLU A 42 32.91 -12.43 -12.50
CA GLU A 42 34.21 -11.90 -12.07
C GLU A 42 34.15 -11.30 -10.65
N LEU A 43 32.99 -10.78 -10.24
CA LEU A 43 32.77 -10.18 -8.92
C LEU A 43 32.19 -11.17 -7.90
N MET A 44 31.38 -12.12 -8.36
CA MET A 44 30.75 -13.20 -7.59
C MET A 44 31.24 -14.56 -8.14
N PRO A 45 32.39 -15.08 -7.70
CA PRO A 45 33.06 -16.23 -8.34
C PRO A 45 32.30 -17.55 -8.19
N LEU A 46 31.24 -17.58 -7.38
CA LEU A 46 30.40 -18.77 -7.18
C LEU A 46 29.28 -18.88 -8.23
N LEU A 47 29.04 -17.81 -9.00
CA LEU A 47 27.96 -17.68 -9.99
C LEU A 47 28.25 -18.51 -11.25
N ASP A 48 27.26 -19.25 -11.76
CA ASP A 48 27.25 -19.72 -13.14
C ASP A 48 26.65 -18.65 -14.07
N PRO A 49 27.46 -17.92 -14.86
CA PRO A 49 26.95 -16.84 -15.72
C PRO A 49 25.99 -17.32 -16.80
N LYS A 50 25.95 -18.63 -17.12
CA LYS A 50 25.07 -19.19 -18.16
C LYS A 50 23.60 -19.19 -17.76
N GLN A 51 23.28 -19.03 -16.48
CA GLN A 51 21.90 -18.99 -15.99
C GLN A 51 21.27 -17.59 -16.12
N PHE A 52 22.07 -16.58 -16.50
CA PHE A 52 21.66 -15.17 -16.46
C PHE A 52 21.82 -14.51 -17.83
N VAL A 53 20.91 -13.58 -18.13
CA VAL A 53 20.97 -12.74 -19.34
C VAL A 53 21.60 -11.37 -19.08
N GLY A 54 21.63 -10.93 -17.82
CA GLY A 54 22.24 -9.68 -17.41
C GLY A 54 22.23 -9.49 -15.90
N ALA A 55 22.89 -8.44 -15.42
CA ALA A 55 22.90 -8.07 -14.01
C ALA A 55 23.02 -6.55 -13.81
N VAL A 56 22.72 -6.09 -12.61
CA VAL A 56 22.97 -4.72 -12.16
C VAL A 56 23.85 -4.76 -10.91
N ARG A 57 24.97 -4.05 -10.95
CA ARG A 57 25.88 -3.88 -9.82
C ARG A 57 25.48 -2.66 -9.00
N ASN A 58 25.47 -2.84 -7.68
CA ASN A 58 25.42 -1.76 -6.71
C ASN A 58 26.71 -1.77 -5.87
N LYS A 59 27.49 -0.69 -5.89
CA LYS A 59 28.76 -0.61 -5.12
C LYS A 59 28.53 -0.26 -3.65
N GLU A 60 27.38 0.30 -3.31
CA GLU A 60 27.04 0.77 -1.96
C GLU A 60 26.35 -0.31 -1.12
N ASP A 61 26.01 -1.45 -1.73
CA ASP A 61 25.41 -2.58 -1.02
C ASP A 61 26.39 -3.24 -0.03
N GLY A 62 25.81 -4.01 0.89
CA GLY A 62 26.58 -4.78 1.85
C GLY A 62 25.71 -5.37 2.95
N HIS A 63 26.37 -5.82 4.01
CA HIS A 63 25.72 -6.32 5.22
C HIS A 63 26.27 -5.66 6.48
N LEU A 64 25.57 -5.85 7.58
CA LEU A 64 25.96 -5.42 8.90
C LEU A 64 25.53 -6.49 9.91
N ASP A 65 26.11 -6.46 11.11
CA ASP A 65 25.66 -7.28 12.24
C ASP A 65 24.39 -6.66 12.86
N PRO A 66 23.24 -7.34 12.75
CA PRO A 66 21.98 -6.95 13.39
C PRO A 66 22.09 -6.59 14.87
N SER A 67 22.79 -7.42 15.63
CA SER A 67 22.89 -7.31 17.08
C SER A 67 23.77 -6.11 17.44
N GLY A 68 24.94 -6.02 16.80
CA GLY A 68 25.88 -4.92 16.97
C GLY A 68 25.25 -3.55 16.67
N VAL A 69 24.52 -3.41 15.57
CA VAL A 69 23.83 -2.15 15.22
C VAL A 69 22.77 -1.80 16.24
N THR A 70 21.97 -2.76 16.70
CA THR A 70 20.94 -2.52 17.73
C THR A 70 21.57 -2.01 19.03
N HIS A 71 22.68 -2.62 19.47
CA HIS A 71 23.42 -2.17 20.65
C HIS A 71 24.04 -0.78 20.44
N ALA A 72 24.54 -0.48 19.24
CA ALA A 72 25.08 0.84 18.90
C ALA A 72 24.00 1.92 18.98
N TYR A 73 22.80 1.67 18.43
CA TYR A 73 21.66 2.58 18.56
C TYR A 73 21.25 2.80 20.02
N ALA A 74 21.12 1.73 20.81
CA ALA A 74 20.78 1.86 22.23
C ALA A 74 21.83 2.66 23.02
N LYS A 75 23.13 2.49 22.71
CA LYS A 75 24.21 3.27 23.32
C LYS A 75 24.15 4.75 22.92
N ALA A 76 23.91 5.02 21.63
CA ALA A 76 23.77 6.38 21.13
C ALA A 76 22.56 7.09 21.76
N ALA A 77 21.41 6.42 21.84
CA ALA A 77 20.20 6.94 22.47
C ALA A 77 20.44 7.29 23.96
N ARG A 78 21.06 6.39 24.73
CA ARG A 78 21.42 6.66 26.14
C ARG A 78 22.37 7.84 26.30
N LYS A 79 23.35 8.00 25.40
CA LYS A 79 24.26 9.16 25.41
C LYS A 79 23.50 10.49 25.22
N LEU A 80 22.36 10.44 24.54
CA LEU A 80 21.48 11.59 24.30
C LEU A 80 20.34 11.71 25.34
N GLY A 81 20.36 10.92 26.42
CA GLY A 81 19.43 11.02 27.53
C GLY A 81 18.24 10.05 27.51
N ALA A 82 18.16 9.13 26.54
CA ALA A 82 17.11 8.11 26.55
C ALA A 82 17.38 7.05 27.64
N GLU A 83 16.33 6.61 28.31
CA GLU A 83 16.37 5.44 29.20
C GLU A 83 15.98 4.17 28.42
N VAL A 84 16.66 3.06 28.69
CA VAL A 84 16.39 1.78 28.02
C VAL A 84 16.32 0.68 29.06
N GLU A 85 15.09 0.27 29.36
CA GLU A 85 14.73 -0.74 30.33
C GLU A 85 14.47 -2.09 29.65
N ARG A 86 15.33 -3.07 29.91
CA ARG A 86 15.18 -4.44 29.37
C ARG A 86 14.48 -5.35 30.37
N PHE A 87 13.88 -6.43 29.88
CA PHE A 87 13.09 -7.36 30.71
C PHE A 87 11.93 -6.65 31.41
N THR A 88 11.41 -5.60 30.78
CA THR A 88 10.29 -4.78 31.23
C THR A 88 9.18 -4.95 30.21
N LYS A 89 8.39 -6.01 30.40
CA LYS A 89 7.29 -6.37 29.51
C LYS A 89 6.13 -5.41 29.75
N VAL A 90 5.62 -4.81 28.68
CA VAL A 90 4.32 -4.12 28.71
C VAL A 90 3.22 -5.16 28.82
N GLU A 91 2.38 -5.03 29.84
CA GLU A 91 1.26 -5.93 30.12
C GLU A 91 -0.07 -5.35 29.63
N ASP A 92 -0.21 -4.01 29.70
CA ASP A 92 -1.40 -3.30 29.23
C ASP A 92 -1.08 -1.82 28.94
N ILE A 93 -1.91 -1.17 28.12
CA ILE A 93 -1.76 0.25 27.73
C ILE A 93 -3.14 0.91 27.79
N VAL A 94 -3.32 1.83 28.73
CA VAL A 94 -4.62 2.44 28.99
C VAL A 94 -4.58 3.94 28.75
N ARG A 95 -5.60 4.47 28.07
CA ARG A 95 -5.77 5.92 27.91
C ARG A 95 -6.33 6.53 29.20
N ARG A 96 -5.69 7.57 29.72
CA ARG A 96 -6.10 8.28 30.92
C ARG A 96 -7.11 9.40 30.60
N PRO A 97 -7.95 9.83 31.57
CA PRO A 97 -8.88 10.94 31.40
C PRO A 97 -8.21 12.29 31.10
N ASP A 98 -6.96 12.47 31.51
CA ASP A 98 -6.15 13.68 31.24
C ASP A 98 -5.54 13.68 29.82
N GLY A 99 -5.80 12.65 29.02
CA GLY A 99 -5.30 12.52 27.66
C GLY A 99 -3.91 11.87 27.57
N LEU A 100 -3.25 11.51 28.67
CA LEU A 100 -1.97 10.80 28.65
C LEU A 100 -2.16 9.27 28.55
N TRP A 101 -1.10 8.54 28.24
CA TRP A 101 -1.07 7.09 28.24
C TRP A 101 -0.49 6.56 29.55
N ARG A 102 -1.10 5.51 30.08
CA ARG A 102 -0.56 4.70 31.19
C ARG A 102 -0.09 3.36 30.62
N VAL A 103 1.21 3.16 30.59
CA VAL A 103 1.85 1.91 30.16
C VAL A 103 2.14 1.08 31.40
N ILE A 104 1.43 -0.04 31.55
CA ILE A 104 1.55 -0.95 32.68
C ILE A 104 2.58 -2.01 32.31
N THR A 105 3.55 -2.23 33.19
CA THR A 105 4.62 -3.21 32.98
C THR A 105 4.79 -4.12 34.20
N ASN A 106 5.50 -5.22 34.02
CA ASN A 106 5.86 -6.12 35.12
C ASN A 106 6.82 -5.50 36.16
N LYS A 107 7.29 -4.26 35.97
CA LYS A 107 8.16 -3.52 36.91
C LYS A 107 7.56 -2.22 37.41
N GLY A 108 6.27 -1.99 37.16
CA GLY A 108 5.58 -0.74 37.49
C GLY A 108 5.06 -0.04 36.25
N GLU A 109 4.75 1.24 36.39
CA GLU A 109 3.97 1.97 35.39
C GLU A 109 4.72 3.19 34.90
N VAL A 110 4.52 3.50 33.61
CA VAL A 110 5.06 4.70 32.98
C VAL A 110 3.89 5.53 32.44
N VAL A 111 3.91 6.83 32.71
CA VAL A 111 2.96 7.78 32.13
C VAL A 111 3.66 8.50 30.98
N ALA A 112 3.05 8.53 29.80
CA ALA A 112 3.64 9.11 28.61
C ALA A 112 2.62 9.90 27.79
N GLU A 113 3.06 11.00 27.16
CA GLU A 113 2.26 11.72 26.17
C GLU A 113 2.15 10.92 24.86
N HIS A 114 3.21 10.18 24.53
CA HIS A 114 3.32 9.38 23.33
C HIS A 114 3.74 7.94 23.62
N VAL A 115 3.15 7.01 22.87
CA VAL A 115 3.51 5.59 22.88
C VAL A 115 3.74 5.13 21.45
N VAL A 116 4.87 4.46 21.19
CA VAL A 116 5.19 3.89 19.88
C VAL A 116 5.18 2.37 19.98
N ASN A 117 4.28 1.73 19.24
CA ASN A 117 4.32 0.28 19.05
C ASN A 117 5.37 -0.08 17.99
N ALA A 118 6.50 -0.59 18.48
CA ALA A 118 7.56 -1.21 17.68
C ALA A 118 7.76 -2.69 18.10
N GLY A 119 6.67 -3.38 18.44
CA GLY A 119 6.68 -4.70 19.07
C GLY A 119 7.14 -5.87 18.21
N GLY A 120 7.57 -5.66 16.96
CA GLY A 120 8.03 -6.72 16.06
C GLY A 120 6.99 -7.84 15.92
N LEU A 121 7.37 -9.07 16.27
CA LEU A 121 6.48 -10.25 16.29
C LEU A 121 5.24 -10.08 17.18
N TRP A 122 5.32 -9.22 18.20
CA TRP A 122 4.23 -8.92 19.14
C TRP A 122 3.47 -7.64 18.79
N ALA A 123 3.71 -7.06 17.61
CA ALA A 123 3.05 -5.82 17.18
C ALA A 123 1.52 -5.89 17.34
N ARG A 124 0.90 -7.01 16.93
CA ARG A 124 -0.56 -7.22 17.07
C ARG A 124 -0.99 -7.28 18.53
N GLU A 125 -0.28 -8.05 19.35
CA GLU A 125 -0.60 -8.23 20.76
C GLU A 125 -0.52 -6.90 21.52
N VAL A 126 0.48 -6.07 21.20
CA VAL A 126 0.60 -4.70 21.72
C VAL A 126 -0.53 -3.80 21.19
N GLY A 127 -0.90 -3.93 19.91
CA GLY A 127 -2.05 -3.20 19.34
C GLY A 127 -3.37 -3.53 20.05
N ARG A 128 -3.60 -4.81 20.38
CA ARG A 128 -4.82 -5.26 21.06
C ARG A 128 -4.99 -4.66 22.45
N MET A 129 -3.90 -4.27 23.13
CA MET A 129 -3.96 -3.56 24.42
C MET A 129 -4.70 -2.21 24.30
N VAL A 130 -4.67 -1.58 23.12
CA VAL A 130 -5.38 -0.31 22.85
C VAL A 130 -6.59 -0.50 21.93
N GLY A 131 -7.09 -1.73 21.78
CA GLY A 131 -8.23 -2.06 20.94
C GLY A 131 -7.95 -2.04 19.42
N LEU A 132 -6.67 -2.08 19.01
CA LEU A 132 -6.25 -2.04 17.62
C LEU A 132 -5.83 -3.43 17.12
N GLU A 133 -6.51 -3.95 16.10
CA GLU A 133 -6.06 -5.14 15.37
C GLU A 133 -5.17 -4.70 14.20
N LEU A 134 -3.85 -4.77 14.36
CA LEU A 134 -2.90 -4.38 13.32
C LEU A 134 -2.84 -5.43 12.19
N PRO A 135 -2.89 -5.03 10.90
CA PRO A 135 -2.76 -5.94 9.77
C PRO A 135 -1.30 -6.35 9.59
N VAL A 136 -0.81 -7.21 10.49
CA VAL A 136 0.56 -7.74 10.49
C VAL A 136 0.51 -9.24 10.73
N LEU A 137 1.28 -10.01 9.97
CA LEU A 137 1.44 -11.45 10.20
C LEU A 137 2.91 -11.84 10.13
N ALA A 138 3.30 -12.77 10.98
CA ALA A 138 4.64 -13.36 10.95
C ALA A 138 4.69 -14.55 9.96
N MET A 139 5.76 -14.63 9.19
CA MET A 139 6.05 -15.75 8.28
C MET A 139 7.32 -16.46 8.74
N GLU A 140 7.34 -17.78 8.62
CA GLU A 140 8.60 -18.53 8.70
C GLU A 140 9.49 -18.19 7.50
N HIS A 141 10.79 -18.03 7.73
CA HIS A 141 11.76 -17.85 6.65
C HIS A 141 13.07 -18.51 6.97
N MET A 142 13.63 -19.15 5.93
CA MET A 142 14.80 -19.97 6.07
C MET A 142 15.97 -19.50 5.21
N TYR A 143 17.15 -19.63 5.80
CA TYR A 143 18.42 -19.55 5.10
C TYR A 143 19.41 -20.57 5.65
N LEU A 144 20.31 -21.00 4.79
CA LEU A 144 21.40 -21.91 5.10
C LEU A 144 22.68 -21.12 5.31
N ILE A 145 23.54 -21.61 6.20
CA ILE A 145 24.94 -21.19 6.33
C ILE A 145 25.79 -22.42 6.01
N THR A 146 26.76 -22.28 5.11
CA THR A 146 27.67 -23.36 4.75
C THR A 146 28.81 -23.51 5.76
N GLU A 147 29.54 -24.62 5.66
CA GLU A 147 30.91 -24.71 6.18
C GLU A 147 31.87 -23.80 5.40
N ASP A 148 33.13 -23.75 5.82
CA ASP A 148 34.14 -22.94 5.13
C ASP A 148 34.36 -23.47 3.70
N MET A 149 34.34 -22.55 2.72
CA MET A 149 34.43 -22.87 1.30
C MET A 149 35.82 -22.52 0.75
N PRO A 150 36.50 -23.45 0.04
CA PRO A 150 37.77 -23.17 -0.62
C PRO A 150 37.72 -21.95 -1.56
N GLU A 151 36.60 -21.76 -2.27
CA GLU A 151 36.35 -20.65 -3.18
C GLU A 151 36.32 -19.31 -2.45
N VAL A 152 35.70 -19.27 -1.26
CA VAL A 152 35.67 -18.07 -0.40
C VAL A 152 37.07 -17.75 0.13
N ALA A 153 37.81 -18.76 0.60
CA ALA A 153 39.18 -18.56 1.07
C ALA A 153 40.10 -18.05 -0.05
N ALA A 154 39.99 -18.62 -1.25
CA ALA A 154 40.76 -18.20 -2.42
C ALA A 154 40.42 -16.77 -2.85
N TRP A 155 39.13 -16.41 -2.83
CA TRP A 155 38.69 -15.04 -3.12
C TRP A 155 39.27 -14.05 -2.12
N ASN A 156 39.06 -14.28 -0.82
CA ASN A 156 39.54 -13.39 0.24
C ASN A 156 41.05 -13.20 0.19
N ALA A 157 41.81 -14.27 -0.10
CA ALA A 157 43.26 -14.19 -0.26
C ALA A 157 43.68 -13.39 -1.50
N LYS A 158 42.92 -13.47 -2.59
CA LYS A 158 43.18 -12.76 -3.86
C LYS A 158 42.83 -11.27 -3.77
N THR A 159 41.69 -10.92 -3.19
CA THR A 159 41.12 -9.57 -3.25
C THR A 159 41.33 -8.78 -1.95
N GLY A 160 41.57 -9.47 -0.83
CA GLY A 160 41.59 -8.85 0.49
C GLY A 160 40.22 -8.42 1.01
N THR A 161 39.14 -8.77 0.32
CA THR A 161 37.75 -8.39 0.67
C THR A 161 36.84 -9.61 0.62
N GLU A 162 35.71 -9.52 1.31
CA GLU A 162 34.65 -10.54 1.21
C GLU A 162 34.09 -10.61 -0.22
N ILE A 163 33.51 -11.75 -0.58
CA ILE A 163 32.67 -11.93 -1.75
C ILE A 163 31.45 -11.00 -1.62
N ILE A 164 31.10 -10.37 -2.74
CA ILE A 164 29.96 -9.45 -2.82
C ILE A 164 28.63 -10.18 -2.57
N HIS A 165 27.58 -9.42 -2.32
CA HIS A 165 26.24 -9.99 -2.24
C HIS A 165 25.69 -10.32 -3.63
N ALA A 166 24.79 -11.30 -3.68
CA ALA A 166 24.03 -11.58 -4.89
C ALA A 166 22.55 -11.74 -4.56
N VAL A 167 21.69 -11.14 -5.38
CA VAL A 167 20.24 -11.38 -5.37
C VAL A 167 19.86 -11.97 -6.72
N ASP A 168 19.39 -13.20 -6.71
CA ASP A 168 18.81 -13.85 -7.87
C ASP A 168 17.29 -13.78 -7.75
N PHE A 169 16.69 -12.83 -8.46
CA PHE A 169 15.25 -12.59 -8.36
C PHE A 169 14.42 -13.72 -8.97
N ASP A 170 14.93 -14.39 -10.00
CA ASP A 170 14.17 -15.41 -10.74
C ASP A 170 14.31 -16.78 -10.08
N GLY A 171 15.43 -17.05 -9.39
CA GLY A 171 15.58 -18.18 -8.48
C GLY A 171 14.97 -17.96 -7.09
N GLU A 172 14.50 -16.75 -6.79
CA GLU A 172 13.98 -16.33 -5.49
C GLU A 172 15.01 -16.45 -4.33
N LEU A 173 16.26 -16.08 -4.60
CA LEU A 173 17.41 -16.30 -3.72
C LEU A 173 18.16 -15.01 -3.37
N TYR A 174 18.78 -15.00 -2.20
CA TYR A 174 19.78 -14.01 -1.83
C TYR A 174 20.98 -14.69 -1.15
N LEU A 175 22.16 -14.13 -1.39
CA LEU A 175 23.43 -14.68 -0.95
C LEU A 175 24.34 -13.60 -0.40
N ARG A 176 25.13 -13.99 0.60
CA ARG A 176 26.26 -13.18 1.10
C ARG A 176 27.32 -14.08 1.71
N GLN A 177 28.54 -13.59 1.83
CA GLN A 177 29.56 -14.28 2.62
C GLN A 177 29.17 -14.29 4.11
N GLU A 178 29.42 -15.41 4.77
CA GLU A 178 29.32 -15.58 6.22
C GLU A 178 30.61 -16.25 6.71
N ARG A 179 31.53 -15.42 7.24
CA ARG A 179 32.88 -15.85 7.65
C ARG A 179 33.64 -16.52 6.50
N GLY A 180 34.08 -17.78 6.66
CA GLY A 180 34.78 -18.55 5.64
C GLY A 180 33.85 -19.26 4.65
N GLY A 181 32.53 -19.20 4.85
CA GLY A 181 31.53 -19.81 3.99
C GLY A 181 30.55 -18.78 3.42
N MET A 182 29.37 -19.25 3.03
CA MET A 182 28.31 -18.44 2.46
C MET A 182 26.98 -18.66 3.17
N LEU A 183 26.12 -17.65 3.10
CA LEU A 183 24.72 -17.72 3.42
C LEU A 183 23.91 -17.77 2.12
N MET A 184 22.90 -18.64 2.06
CA MET A 184 21.89 -18.67 0.99
C MET A 184 20.50 -18.73 1.60
N GLY A 185 19.68 -17.70 1.37
CA GLY A 185 18.27 -17.68 1.77
C GLY A 185 17.34 -17.63 0.56
N THR A 186 16.11 -18.08 0.75
CA THR A 186 15.10 -18.16 -0.32
C THR A 186 13.71 -17.73 0.13
N TYR A 187 12.93 -17.21 -0.82
CA TYR A 187 11.49 -16.98 -0.65
C TYR A 187 10.73 -18.05 -1.44
N GLU A 188 10.35 -19.11 -0.75
CA GLU A 188 9.70 -20.27 -1.34
C GLU A 188 8.21 -20.05 -1.61
N LYS A 189 7.70 -20.70 -2.66
CA LYS A 189 6.26 -20.71 -2.96
C LYS A 189 5.45 -21.45 -1.89
N ALA A 190 6.01 -22.50 -1.30
CA ALA A 190 5.44 -23.27 -0.20
C ALA A 190 5.59 -22.55 1.15
N ASN A 191 5.16 -21.29 1.21
CA ASN A 191 5.31 -20.47 2.40
C ASN A 191 4.44 -20.93 3.56
N LYS A 192 4.83 -20.54 4.77
CA LYS A 192 4.17 -20.96 6.00
C LYS A 192 4.08 -19.76 6.96
N PRO A 193 2.86 -19.32 7.32
CA PRO A 193 2.73 -18.34 8.38
C PRO A 193 3.06 -18.97 9.72
N TRP A 194 3.59 -18.15 10.61
CA TRP A 194 3.84 -18.51 11.98
C TRP A 194 2.89 -17.73 12.89
N SER A 195 2.35 -18.42 13.89
CA SER A 195 1.49 -17.81 14.91
C SER A 195 0.37 -16.95 14.30
N GLU A 196 -0.54 -17.57 13.57
CA GLU A 196 -1.55 -16.84 12.79
C GLU A 196 -2.48 -15.96 13.64
N TYR A 197 -2.65 -16.28 14.93
CA TYR A 197 -3.60 -15.60 15.82
C TYR A 197 -2.94 -14.88 17.01
N GLN A 198 -1.99 -15.54 17.69
CA GLN A 198 -1.39 -15.01 18.91
C GLN A 198 0.06 -15.45 19.07
N THR A 199 0.96 -14.47 19.09
CA THR A 199 2.39 -14.68 19.30
C THR A 199 2.65 -15.09 20.76
N PRO A 200 3.31 -16.24 21.01
CA PRO A 200 3.66 -16.65 22.38
C PRO A 200 4.59 -15.63 23.04
N TRP A 201 4.27 -15.21 24.27
CA TRP A 201 5.07 -14.22 25.02
C TRP A 201 6.38 -14.79 25.58
N ASN A 202 6.51 -16.12 25.62
CA ASN A 202 7.72 -16.81 26.07
C ASN A 202 8.70 -17.10 24.93
N PHE A 203 8.36 -16.81 23.68
CA PHE A 203 9.27 -16.92 22.55
C PHE A 203 10.30 -15.77 22.59
N GLY A 204 11.60 -16.06 22.50
CA GLY A 204 12.62 -15.01 22.50
C GLY A 204 14.04 -15.55 22.51
N HIS A 205 14.88 -15.07 21.59
CA HIS A 205 16.20 -15.68 21.29
C HIS A 205 16.11 -17.17 20.91
N GLU A 206 14.99 -17.56 20.31
CA GLU A 206 14.73 -18.92 19.82
C GLU A 206 14.58 -18.88 18.29
N LEU A 207 14.84 -20.01 17.65
CA LEU A 207 14.55 -20.26 16.25
C LEU A 207 13.48 -21.34 16.17
N LEU A 208 12.77 -21.38 15.05
CA LEU A 208 11.84 -22.46 14.75
C LEU A 208 12.60 -23.68 14.26
N GLU A 209 11.99 -24.85 14.36
CA GLU A 209 12.54 -26.07 13.76
C GLU A 209 12.68 -25.88 12.25
N PRO A 210 13.86 -26.13 11.66
CA PRO A 210 14.05 -26.08 10.22
C PRO A 210 13.20 -27.10 9.47
N ASP A 211 12.65 -26.67 8.34
CA ASP A 211 11.86 -27.50 7.41
C ASP A 211 12.54 -27.45 6.03
N ILE A 212 13.67 -28.18 5.91
CA ILE A 212 14.51 -28.13 4.71
C ILE A 212 13.79 -28.66 3.47
N ASP A 213 12.95 -29.68 3.63
CA ASP A 213 12.22 -30.30 2.52
C ASP A 213 11.29 -29.29 1.83
N ARG A 214 10.71 -28.36 2.61
CA ARG A 214 9.85 -27.28 2.10
C ARG A 214 10.59 -26.30 1.18
N ILE A 215 11.88 -26.07 1.42
CA ILE A 215 12.71 -25.15 0.61
C ILE A 215 13.63 -25.88 -0.38
N ALA A 216 13.70 -27.22 -0.35
CA ALA A 216 14.56 -28.00 -1.22
C ALA A 216 14.41 -27.65 -2.71
N PRO A 217 13.20 -27.45 -3.28
CA PRO A 217 13.06 -27.06 -4.69
C PRO A 217 13.73 -25.70 -5.00
N SER A 218 13.67 -24.75 -4.08
CA SER A 218 14.35 -23.45 -4.25
C SER A 218 15.87 -23.60 -4.12
N LEU A 219 16.33 -24.47 -3.21
CA LEU A 219 17.75 -24.76 -3.04
C LEU A 219 18.35 -25.46 -4.26
N GLU A 220 17.61 -26.36 -4.92
CA GLU A 220 18.03 -26.98 -6.18
C GLU A 220 18.31 -25.94 -7.27
N VAL A 221 17.46 -24.89 -7.36
CA VAL A 221 17.70 -23.75 -8.25
C VAL A 221 18.97 -23.00 -7.82
N GLY A 222 19.13 -22.72 -6.53
CA GLY A 222 20.31 -22.05 -6.00
C GLY A 222 21.60 -22.82 -6.26
N PHE A 223 21.59 -24.14 -6.13
CA PHE A 223 22.74 -24.99 -6.41
C PHE A 223 23.06 -25.06 -7.89
N ARG A 224 22.06 -24.98 -8.78
CA ARG A 224 22.29 -24.87 -10.22
C ARG A 224 22.92 -23.51 -10.59
N HIS A 225 22.43 -22.43 -10.00
CA HIS A 225 22.89 -21.07 -10.30
C HIS A 225 24.22 -20.71 -9.61
N PHE A 226 24.52 -21.37 -8.49
CA PHE A 226 25.74 -21.20 -7.71
C PHE A 226 26.39 -22.57 -7.40
N PRO A 227 27.05 -23.22 -8.38
CA PRO A 227 27.49 -24.62 -8.29
C PRO A 227 28.43 -24.95 -7.12
N ALA A 228 29.18 -23.98 -6.60
CA ALA A 228 30.08 -24.19 -5.47
C ALA A 228 29.36 -24.71 -4.20
N PHE A 229 28.08 -24.38 -4.04
CA PHE A 229 27.27 -24.88 -2.92
C PHE A 229 27.04 -26.40 -2.96
N GLN A 230 27.16 -27.04 -4.13
CA GLN A 230 26.98 -28.50 -4.26
C GLN A 230 28.11 -29.29 -3.58
N ASN A 231 29.26 -28.64 -3.34
CA ASN A 231 30.47 -29.29 -2.84
C ASN A 231 30.75 -29.02 -1.36
N THR A 232 29.87 -28.28 -0.66
CA THR A 232 30.11 -27.82 0.72
C THR A 232 28.99 -28.28 1.65
N GLY A 233 29.34 -28.69 2.87
CA GLY A 233 28.38 -29.04 3.91
C GLY A 233 27.55 -27.83 4.38
N ILE A 234 26.34 -28.12 4.87
CA ILE A 234 25.50 -27.13 5.56
C ILE A 234 25.90 -27.13 7.04
N LYS A 235 26.42 -26.01 7.51
CA LYS A 235 26.79 -25.82 8.92
C LYS A 235 25.58 -25.57 9.81
N GLN A 236 24.63 -24.77 9.32
CA GLN A 236 23.44 -24.42 10.07
C GLN A 236 22.29 -24.04 9.14
N ILE A 237 21.06 -24.37 9.57
CA ILE A 237 19.83 -23.86 8.97
C ILE A 237 19.15 -22.96 9.99
N ILE A 238 18.79 -21.76 9.57
CA ILE A 238 18.07 -20.80 10.40
C ILE A 238 16.64 -20.78 9.90
N ASN A 239 15.66 -21.03 10.79
CA ASN A 239 14.25 -20.77 10.53
C ASN A 239 13.77 -19.70 11.52
N GLY A 240 13.60 -18.46 11.03
CA GLY A 240 13.25 -17.32 11.85
C GLY A 240 11.88 -16.75 11.45
N PRO A 241 10.99 -16.44 12.41
CA PRO A 241 9.79 -15.70 12.11
C PRO A 241 10.08 -14.19 12.03
N PHE A 242 9.41 -13.51 11.12
CA PHE A 242 9.46 -12.05 10.97
C PHE A 242 8.19 -11.55 10.31
N THR A 243 7.90 -10.27 10.49
CA THR A 243 6.57 -9.70 10.24
C THR A 243 6.41 -9.01 8.90
N PHE A 244 5.22 -9.16 8.31
CA PHE A 244 4.78 -8.56 7.05
C PHE A 244 3.44 -7.85 7.25
N ALA A 245 3.26 -6.71 6.58
CA ALA A 245 1.93 -6.18 6.28
C ALA A 245 1.39 -6.82 4.99
N PRO A 246 0.08 -6.73 4.68
CA PRO A 246 -0.54 -7.32 3.49
C PRO A 246 0.15 -6.97 2.15
N ASP A 247 0.73 -5.78 2.04
CA ASP A 247 1.44 -5.30 0.84
C ASP A 247 2.97 -5.46 0.94
N GLY A 248 3.48 -5.96 2.07
CA GLY A 248 4.91 -6.11 2.36
C GLY A 248 5.61 -4.83 2.82
N ASN A 249 4.94 -3.68 2.84
CA ASN A 249 5.53 -2.42 3.33
C ASN A 249 5.34 -2.27 4.84
N PRO A 250 6.23 -1.51 5.52
CA PRO A 250 6.04 -1.12 6.92
C PRO A 250 4.66 -0.51 7.23
N LEU A 251 4.24 -0.60 8.47
CA LEU A 251 3.13 0.17 9.05
C LEU A 251 3.71 1.24 9.98
N VAL A 252 3.66 2.50 9.54
CA VAL A 252 4.32 3.63 10.19
C VAL A 252 3.34 4.77 10.39
N GLY A 253 3.41 5.45 11.53
CA GLY A 253 2.73 6.72 11.75
C GLY A 253 1.63 6.69 12.81
N PRO A 254 0.86 7.79 12.93
CA PRO A 254 -0.14 7.97 13.98
C PRO A 254 -1.42 7.18 13.70
N VAL A 255 -2.00 6.59 14.73
CA VAL A 255 -3.24 5.81 14.62
C VAL A 255 -4.46 6.71 14.84
N ARG A 256 -5.43 6.66 13.90
CA ARG A 256 -6.69 7.40 14.01
C ARG A 256 -7.45 6.97 15.27
N GLY A 257 -8.08 7.92 15.96
CA GLY A 257 -8.84 7.65 17.19
C GLY A 257 -7.99 7.39 18.43
N LEU A 258 -6.67 7.29 18.32
CA LEU A 258 -5.75 7.06 19.44
C LEU A 258 -4.66 8.16 19.49
N PRO A 259 -4.98 9.42 19.90
CA PRO A 259 -4.03 10.52 19.84
C PRO A 259 -2.74 10.23 20.63
N GLY A 260 -1.58 10.40 20.00
CA GLY A 260 -0.28 10.10 20.62
C GLY A 260 0.10 8.62 20.65
N PHE A 261 -0.72 7.71 20.12
CA PHE A 261 -0.30 6.33 19.83
C PHE A 261 0.17 6.21 18.38
N TRP A 262 1.36 5.64 18.21
CA TRP A 262 2.05 5.54 16.94
C TRP A 262 2.45 4.09 16.68
N VAL A 263 2.69 3.75 15.41
CA VAL A 263 3.22 2.44 15.02
C VAL A 263 4.48 2.59 14.19
N ALA A 264 5.40 1.63 14.35
CA ALA A 264 6.51 1.33 13.46
C ALA A 264 6.66 -0.21 13.41
N CYS A 265 5.73 -0.85 12.71
CA CYS A 265 5.54 -2.30 12.70
C CYS A 265 5.69 -2.87 11.28
N GLY A 266 5.78 -4.21 11.16
CA GLY A 266 5.81 -4.87 9.84
C GLY A 266 7.02 -4.51 8.98
N VAL A 267 8.14 -4.09 9.60
CA VAL A 267 9.37 -3.72 8.90
C VAL A 267 10.11 -4.99 8.48
N MET A 268 9.67 -5.59 7.37
CA MET A 268 10.18 -6.87 6.86
C MET A 268 11.71 -6.83 6.65
N ALA A 269 12.19 -5.85 5.90
CA ALA A 269 13.62 -5.63 5.69
C ALA A 269 14.20 -4.74 6.81
N GLY A 270 13.99 -5.17 8.06
CA GLY A 270 14.19 -4.38 9.28
C GLY A 270 15.53 -3.66 9.35
N PHE A 271 16.62 -4.29 8.90
CA PHE A 271 17.95 -3.66 8.95
C PHE A 271 18.22 -2.68 7.83
N SER A 272 17.75 -2.94 6.61
CA SER A 272 17.94 -2.00 5.49
C SER A 272 17.00 -0.79 5.58
N GLN A 273 15.81 -0.97 6.18
CA GLN A 273 14.80 0.08 6.28
C GLN A 273 14.72 0.75 7.65
N GLY A 274 15.17 0.09 8.73
CA GLY A 274 14.93 0.53 10.11
C GLY A 274 15.48 1.92 10.44
N GLY A 275 16.65 2.28 9.90
CA GLY A 275 17.19 3.63 10.06
C GLY A 275 16.30 4.71 9.42
N GLY A 276 15.84 4.46 8.19
CA GLY A 276 14.93 5.37 7.47
C GLY A 276 13.55 5.46 8.10
N VAL A 277 12.98 4.33 8.54
CA VAL A 277 11.71 4.28 9.28
C VAL A 277 11.81 5.04 10.60
N GLY A 278 12.89 4.86 11.35
CA GLY A 278 13.13 5.58 12.59
C GLY A 278 13.21 7.09 12.38
N LEU A 279 13.94 7.55 11.36
CA LEU A 279 14.06 8.96 11.00
C LEU A 279 12.72 9.57 10.56
N ALA A 280 11.97 8.87 9.70
CA ALA A 280 10.68 9.34 9.22
C ALA A 280 9.67 9.47 10.37
N LEU A 281 9.60 8.47 11.26
CA LEU A 281 8.71 8.54 12.41
C LEU A 281 9.12 9.62 13.40
N SER A 282 10.43 9.77 13.69
CA SER A 282 10.89 10.83 14.61
C SER A 282 10.58 12.22 14.09
N ASN A 283 10.78 12.48 12.80
CA ASN A 283 10.41 13.75 12.17
C ASN A 283 8.89 13.98 12.30
N TRP A 284 8.09 12.94 12.06
CA TRP A 284 6.64 13.07 12.13
C TRP A 284 6.16 13.40 13.55
N MET A 285 6.75 12.78 14.57
CA MET A 285 6.40 13.05 15.96
C MET A 285 6.79 14.45 16.41
N ILE A 286 7.93 14.98 15.94
CA ILE A 286 8.47 16.27 16.38
C ILE A 286 7.88 17.43 15.56
N GLU A 287 7.91 17.31 14.24
CA GLU A 287 7.56 18.39 13.30
C GLU A 287 6.12 18.29 12.78
N GLY A 288 5.44 17.17 13.04
CA GLY A 288 4.11 16.89 12.48
C GLY A 288 4.14 16.42 11.02
N ASP A 289 5.32 16.21 10.44
CA ASP A 289 5.54 15.72 9.07
C ASP A 289 6.72 14.74 9.00
N PRO A 290 6.62 13.63 8.23
CA PRO A 290 7.70 12.64 8.12
C PRO A 290 8.93 13.13 7.32
N GLY A 291 8.88 14.29 6.68
CA GLY A 291 9.96 14.89 5.88
C GLY A 291 10.00 14.43 4.42
N ALA A 292 9.27 13.37 4.07
CA ALA A 292 9.16 12.83 2.73
C ALA A 292 7.76 12.22 2.52
N ASP A 293 7.38 11.95 1.27
CA ASP A 293 6.17 11.16 1.00
C ASP A 293 6.40 9.69 1.38
N ILE A 294 5.72 9.25 2.44
CA ILE A 294 5.76 7.89 2.96
C ILE A 294 4.39 7.22 2.91
N TRP A 295 3.48 7.64 2.02
CA TRP A 295 2.12 7.08 1.93
C TRP A 295 2.10 5.54 1.90
N ALA A 296 3.02 4.93 1.15
CA ALA A 296 3.16 3.47 1.06
C ALA A 296 3.48 2.78 2.40
N MET A 297 3.96 3.53 3.40
CA MET A 297 4.25 3.05 4.76
C MET A 297 3.22 3.52 5.79
N ASP A 298 2.38 4.53 5.48
CA ASP A 298 1.40 5.05 6.43
C ASP A 298 0.41 3.96 6.86
N VAL A 299 0.18 3.83 8.18
CA VAL A 299 -0.83 2.91 8.73
C VAL A 299 -2.26 3.23 8.25
N ALA A 300 -2.53 4.50 7.90
CA ALA A 300 -3.84 4.95 7.41
C ALA A 300 -4.21 4.43 6.00
N ARG A 301 -3.29 3.76 5.29
CA ARG A 301 -3.61 3.09 4.01
C ARG A 301 -4.50 1.85 4.19
N TYR A 302 -4.61 1.37 5.43
CA TYR A 302 -5.55 0.34 5.84
C TYR A 302 -6.67 0.93 6.70
N GLY A 303 -7.67 0.10 6.99
CA GLY A 303 -8.74 0.39 7.95
C GLY A 303 -9.33 -0.90 8.45
N ASP A 304 -10.46 -0.83 9.14
CA ASP A 304 -11.08 -1.98 9.82
C ASP A 304 -11.45 -3.14 8.89
N TRP A 305 -11.51 -2.90 7.58
CA TRP A 305 -11.73 -3.93 6.56
C TRP A 305 -10.55 -4.90 6.40
N ALA A 306 -9.33 -4.50 6.78
CA ALA A 306 -8.12 -5.31 6.69
C ALA A 306 -8.01 -6.30 7.87
N THR A 307 -8.97 -7.20 7.97
CA THR A 307 -9.08 -8.19 9.05
C THR A 307 -7.88 -9.16 9.08
N MET A 308 -7.76 -9.96 10.14
CA MET A 308 -6.72 -10.98 10.22
C MET A 308 -6.82 -12.05 9.14
N ALA A 309 -8.04 -12.41 8.69
CA ALA A 309 -8.21 -13.34 7.58
C ALA A 309 -7.66 -12.75 6.28
N TYR A 310 -8.01 -11.50 5.98
CA TYR A 310 -7.46 -10.77 4.82
C TYR A 310 -5.93 -10.65 4.90
N THR A 311 -5.43 -10.23 6.07
CA THR A 311 -4.00 -10.06 6.33
C THR A 311 -3.25 -11.36 6.08
N ASN A 312 -3.76 -12.48 6.58
CA ASN A 312 -3.15 -13.78 6.39
C ASN A 312 -3.09 -14.18 4.93
N THR A 313 -4.21 -14.08 4.22
CA THR A 313 -4.29 -14.38 2.79
C THR A 313 -3.32 -13.52 1.97
N LYS A 314 -3.26 -12.21 2.21
CA LYS A 314 -2.39 -11.30 1.45
C LYS A 314 -0.92 -11.42 1.80
N VAL A 315 -0.58 -11.59 3.08
CA VAL A 315 0.81 -11.77 3.51
C VAL A 315 1.41 -13.03 2.88
N ARG A 316 0.65 -14.13 2.81
CA ARG A 316 1.08 -15.35 2.11
C ARG A 316 1.34 -15.08 0.62
N GLU A 317 0.46 -14.36 -0.07
CA GLU A 317 0.68 -13.98 -1.47
C GLU A 317 1.89 -13.04 -1.64
N ASN A 318 2.09 -12.08 -0.73
CA ASN A 318 3.23 -11.18 -0.76
C ASN A 318 4.55 -11.94 -0.57
N TYR A 319 4.61 -12.83 0.43
CA TYR A 319 5.79 -13.66 0.70
C TYR A 319 6.15 -14.53 -0.50
N SER A 320 5.18 -15.29 -1.06
CA SER A 320 5.45 -16.16 -2.22
C SER A 320 5.79 -15.39 -3.49
N ARG A 321 5.61 -14.07 -3.51
CA ARG A 321 5.92 -13.21 -4.65
C ARG A 321 7.05 -12.24 -4.37
N ARG A 322 7.80 -12.40 -3.27
CA ARG A 322 8.75 -11.40 -2.77
C ARG A 322 9.75 -10.93 -3.83
N PHE A 323 10.24 -11.84 -4.67
CA PHE A 323 11.15 -11.54 -5.77
C PHE A 323 10.52 -11.71 -7.15
N SER A 324 9.24 -12.08 -7.24
CA SER A 324 8.53 -12.13 -8.51
C SER A 324 8.43 -10.74 -9.16
N ILE A 325 8.38 -10.69 -10.48
CA ILE A 325 8.10 -9.44 -11.18
C ILE A 325 6.67 -9.01 -10.80
N ARG A 326 6.50 -7.74 -10.44
CA ARG A 326 5.20 -7.08 -10.44
C ARG A 326 5.13 -6.18 -11.66
N PHE A 327 4.37 -6.60 -12.67
CA PHE A 327 4.23 -5.81 -13.89
C PHE A 327 3.37 -4.57 -13.61
N PRO A 328 3.51 -3.50 -14.42
CA PRO A 328 2.60 -2.37 -14.35
C PRO A 328 1.16 -2.86 -14.51
N ASN A 329 0.24 -2.26 -13.74
CA ASN A 329 -1.18 -2.61 -13.72
C ASN A 329 -1.52 -4.04 -13.24
N GLU A 330 -0.53 -4.85 -12.83
CA GLU A 330 -0.80 -6.20 -12.34
C GLU A 330 -1.57 -6.16 -11.01
N GLU A 331 -2.72 -6.81 -11.05
CA GLU A 331 -3.63 -6.97 -9.93
C GLU A 331 -3.52 -8.37 -9.33
N LEU A 332 -3.36 -8.43 -8.00
CA LEU A 332 -3.10 -9.68 -7.31
C LEU A 332 -4.39 -10.31 -6.76
N PRO A 333 -4.67 -11.60 -7.05
CA PRO A 333 -5.97 -12.21 -6.81
C PRO A 333 -6.27 -12.58 -5.35
N ALA A 334 -5.26 -12.76 -4.49
CA ALA A 334 -5.51 -13.26 -3.15
C ALA A 334 -6.36 -12.26 -2.35
N GLY A 335 -7.35 -12.78 -1.62
CA GLY A 335 -8.27 -12.00 -0.81
C GLY A 335 -9.37 -11.28 -1.60
N ARG A 336 -9.54 -11.57 -2.90
CA ARG A 336 -10.52 -10.93 -3.77
C ARG A 336 -11.60 -11.90 -4.31
N PRO A 337 -12.83 -11.41 -4.54
CA PRO A 337 -13.31 -10.07 -4.20
C PRO A 337 -13.54 -9.93 -2.68
N LEU A 338 -13.23 -8.75 -2.11
CA LEU A 338 -13.45 -8.46 -0.69
C LEU A 338 -14.67 -7.57 -0.45
N LYS A 339 -14.63 -6.31 -0.93
CA LYS A 339 -15.77 -5.39 -0.90
C LYS A 339 -16.24 -5.16 -2.32
N THR A 340 -17.53 -5.36 -2.55
CA THR A 340 -18.17 -5.14 -3.85
C THR A 340 -19.33 -4.17 -3.71
N THR A 341 -19.72 -3.55 -4.81
CA THR A 341 -20.90 -2.70 -4.86
C THR A 341 -22.12 -3.45 -5.39
N PRO A 342 -23.34 -2.93 -5.15
CA PRO A 342 -24.59 -3.48 -5.68
C PRO A 342 -24.66 -3.71 -7.20
N VAL A 343 -23.71 -3.21 -8.00
CA VAL A 343 -23.64 -3.40 -9.46
C VAL A 343 -22.46 -4.28 -9.90
N TYR A 344 -21.67 -4.82 -8.98
CA TYR A 344 -20.46 -5.60 -9.27
C TYR A 344 -20.71 -6.78 -10.24
N ASP A 345 -21.76 -7.57 -10.03
CA ASP A 345 -22.17 -8.67 -10.91
C ASP A 345 -22.56 -8.19 -12.30
N LEU A 346 -23.23 -7.04 -12.40
CA LEU A 346 -23.64 -6.45 -13.67
C LEU A 346 -22.44 -5.97 -14.49
N LEU A 347 -21.46 -5.34 -13.82
CA LEU A 347 -20.22 -4.90 -14.47
C LEU A 347 -19.34 -6.09 -14.84
N SER A 348 -19.25 -7.11 -13.98
CA SER A 348 -18.55 -8.37 -14.27
C SER A 348 -19.14 -9.07 -15.49
N ALA A 349 -20.47 -9.10 -15.63
CA ALA A 349 -21.15 -9.66 -16.79
C ALA A 349 -20.88 -8.89 -18.10
N LYS A 350 -20.34 -7.67 -18.00
CA LYS A 350 -19.89 -6.84 -19.13
C LYS A 350 -18.38 -6.92 -19.37
N GLY A 351 -17.67 -7.80 -18.67
CA GLY A 351 -16.25 -8.03 -18.85
C GLY A 351 -15.34 -7.11 -18.05
N ALA A 352 -15.84 -6.47 -16.98
CA ALA A 352 -15.00 -5.66 -16.11
C ALA A 352 -13.74 -6.42 -15.66
N GLN A 353 -12.57 -5.86 -15.96
CA GLN A 353 -11.30 -6.24 -15.35
C GLN A 353 -11.15 -5.42 -14.08
N TRP A 354 -10.95 -6.11 -12.97
CA TRP A 354 -11.07 -5.51 -11.65
C TRP A 354 -9.71 -5.16 -11.06
N GLY A 355 -9.60 -3.95 -10.51
CA GLY A 355 -8.56 -3.54 -9.57
C GLY A 355 -9.12 -3.35 -8.16
N VAL A 356 -8.26 -2.91 -7.23
CA VAL A 356 -8.67 -2.65 -5.84
C VAL A 356 -8.28 -1.26 -5.38
N ALA A 357 -9.26 -0.52 -4.86
CA ALA A 357 -9.04 0.74 -4.15
C ALA A 357 -9.59 0.63 -2.72
N TYR A 358 -8.70 0.67 -1.72
CA TYR A 358 -9.10 0.65 -0.29
C TYR A 358 -10.05 -0.53 0.07
N GLY A 359 -9.68 -1.71 -0.45
CA GLY A 359 -10.43 -2.97 -0.30
C GLY A 359 -11.67 -3.11 -1.20
N LEU A 360 -12.07 -2.06 -1.91
CA LEU A 360 -13.19 -2.07 -2.86
C LEU A 360 -12.74 -2.50 -4.25
N GLU A 361 -13.48 -3.41 -4.88
CA GLU A 361 -13.35 -3.78 -6.27
C GLU A 361 -13.74 -2.59 -7.18
N VAL A 362 -12.87 -2.20 -8.10
CA VAL A 362 -13.07 -1.08 -9.03
C VAL A 362 -12.84 -1.55 -10.47
N PRO A 363 -13.74 -1.27 -11.42
CA PRO A 363 -13.52 -1.63 -12.82
C PRO A 363 -12.39 -0.77 -13.42
N LEU A 364 -11.32 -1.41 -13.87
CA LEU A 364 -10.18 -0.74 -14.53
C LEU A 364 -10.45 -0.52 -16.02
N TRP A 365 -11.04 -1.51 -16.68
CA TRP A 365 -11.43 -1.49 -18.09
C TRP A 365 -12.38 -2.68 -18.36
N TYR A 366 -12.96 -2.76 -19.56
CA TYR A 366 -13.92 -3.80 -19.94
C TYR A 366 -13.39 -4.68 -21.07
N ALA A 367 -13.13 -5.94 -20.75
CA ALA A 367 -12.65 -6.93 -21.69
C ALA A 367 -13.78 -7.55 -22.53
N PRO A 368 -13.61 -7.65 -23.86
CA PRO A 368 -14.47 -8.50 -24.68
C PRO A 368 -14.37 -9.98 -24.27
N GLU A 369 -15.37 -10.76 -24.64
CA GLU A 369 -15.38 -12.20 -24.40
C GLU A 369 -14.11 -12.87 -24.95
N GLY A 370 -13.46 -13.68 -24.11
CA GLY A 370 -12.22 -14.39 -24.45
C GLY A 370 -10.92 -13.59 -24.30
N VAL A 371 -10.99 -12.27 -24.09
CA VAL A 371 -9.81 -11.44 -23.81
C VAL A 371 -9.47 -11.51 -22.32
N LYS A 372 -8.19 -11.64 -22.00
CA LYS A 372 -7.64 -11.64 -20.64
C LYS A 372 -6.53 -10.60 -20.50
N ASP A 373 -6.23 -10.22 -19.26
CA ASP A 373 -5.06 -9.41 -18.95
C ASP A 373 -3.78 -10.14 -19.32
N GLU A 374 -2.96 -9.50 -20.15
CA GLU A 374 -1.58 -9.87 -20.43
C GLU A 374 -0.69 -8.68 -20.06
N PHE A 375 -0.09 -8.73 -18.87
CA PHE A 375 0.73 -7.64 -18.36
C PHE A 375 2.08 -7.56 -19.06
N SER A 376 2.57 -6.34 -19.27
CA SER A 376 3.80 -6.08 -20.01
C SER A 376 4.47 -4.79 -19.54
N TRP A 377 5.78 -4.68 -19.76
CA TRP A 377 6.51 -3.40 -19.65
C TRP A 377 6.18 -2.44 -20.80
N ARG A 378 5.45 -2.93 -21.81
CA ARG A 378 5.00 -2.21 -23.00
C ARG A 378 3.47 -2.22 -23.01
N ARG A 379 2.85 -1.75 -24.09
CA ARG A 379 1.38 -1.80 -24.26
C ARG A 379 0.89 -3.25 -24.08
N SER A 380 -0.09 -3.43 -23.21
CA SER A 380 -0.73 -4.70 -22.86
C SER A 380 -2.05 -4.92 -23.62
N SER A 381 -2.74 -6.03 -23.31
CA SER A 381 -4.02 -6.40 -23.94
C SER A 381 -5.14 -5.36 -23.74
N ASP A 382 -5.02 -4.51 -22.72
CA ASP A 382 -5.92 -3.39 -22.39
C ASP A 382 -5.86 -2.23 -23.40
N PHE A 383 -4.71 -1.95 -24.02
CA PHE A 383 -4.44 -0.68 -24.72
C PHE A 383 -5.48 -0.33 -25.79
N THR A 384 -5.83 -1.28 -26.64
CA THR A 384 -6.82 -1.07 -27.72
C THR A 384 -8.24 -0.95 -27.17
N GLN A 385 -8.56 -1.61 -26.07
CA GLN A 385 -9.91 -1.58 -25.48
C GLN A 385 -10.12 -0.30 -24.69
N VAL A 386 -9.14 0.13 -23.90
CA VAL A 386 -9.13 1.44 -23.24
C VAL A 386 -9.25 2.56 -24.28
N ALA A 387 -8.56 2.47 -25.42
CA ALA A 387 -8.73 3.44 -26.50
C ALA A 387 -10.17 3.52 -27.04
N LYS A 388 -10.90 2.39 -27.07
CA LYS A 388 -12.33 2.39 -27.44
C LYS A 388 -13.20 2.99 -26.35
N GLU A 389 -12.94 2.69 -25.08
CA GLU A 389 -13.64 3.31 -23.96
C GLU A 389 -13.47 4.83 -23.97
N VAL A 390 -12.26 5.32 -24.24
CA VAL A 390 -11.99 6.75 -24.44
C VAL A 390 -12.81 7.31 -25.61
N ALA A 391 -12.85 6.62 -26.75
CA ALA A 391 -13.66 7.04 -27.90
C ALA A 391 -15.17 7.06 -27.57
N THR A 392 -15.68 6.06 -26.84
CA THR A 392 -17.07 6.01 -26.37
C THR A 392 -17.43 7.25 -25.56
N VAL A 393 -16.56 7.70 -24.66
CA VAL A 393 -16.78 8.92 -23.87
C VAL A 393 -16.69 10.17 -24.75
N ARG A 394 -15.65 10.29 -25.58
CA ARG A 394 -15.39 11.50 -26.38
C ARG A 394 -16.43 11.73 -27.49
N ASP A 395 -16.88 10.67 -28.14
CA ASP A 395 -17.76 10.74 -29.31
C ASP A 395 -19.24 10.59 -28.93
N GLY A 396 -19.55 10.10 -27.73
CA GLY A 396 -20.91 9.76 -27.30
C GLY A 396 -21.17 10.00 -25.81
N VAL A 397 -21.34 8.92 -25.07
CA VAL A 397 -21.54 8.93 -23.62
C VAL A 397 -21.04 7.62 -23.01
N GLY A 398 -20.18 7.74 -22.02
CA GLY A 398 -19.75 6.63 -21.18
C GLY A 398 -20.39 6.68 -19.80
N LEU A 399 -20.57 5.51 -19.18
CA LEU A 399 -20.89 5.35 -17.77
C LEU A 399 -19.72 4.69 -17.03
N SER A 400 -19.31 5.26 -15.90
CA SER A 400 -18.30 4.67 -15.01
C SER A 400 -18.83 4.59 -13.58
N GLU A 401 -18.32 3.65 -12.80
CA GLU A 401 -18.60 3.57 -11.37
C GLU A 401 -17.56 4.39 -10.58
N ILE A 402 -18.03 5.31 -9.73
CA ILE A 402 -17.18 6.20 -8.93
C ILE A 402 -17.36 5.98 -7.41
N SER A 403 -17.90 4.82 -7.01
CA SER A 403 -18.10 4.44 -5.61
C SER A 403 -16.81 4.46 -4.78
N SER A 404 -15.66 4.31 -5.44
CA SER A 404 -14.32 4.25 -4.86
C SER A 404 -13.82 5.56 -4.27
N PHE A 405 -14.45 6.70 -4.58
CA PHE A 405 -14.09 7.97 -3.95
C PHE A 405 -14.31 7.90 -2.44
N ALA A 406 -13.53 8.70 -1.71
CA ALA A 406 -13.80 8.96 -0.30
C ALA A 406 -14.84 10.08 -0.24
N LYS A 407 -15.86 9.92 0.60
CA LYS A 407 -16.99 10.85 0.68
C LYS A 407 -17.20 11.26 2.12
N TYR A 408 -17.44 12.54 2.35
CA TYR A 408 -17.61 13.08 3.69
C TYR A 408 -18.84 13.98 3.75
N LYS A 409 -19.53 13.92 4.88
CA LYS A 409 -20.60 14.86 5.23
C LYS A 409 -20.11 15.73 6.38
N VAL A 410 -20.22 17.05 6.24
CA VAL A 410 -19.89 18.01 7.30
C VAL A 410 -21.14 18.82 7.67
N THR A 411 -21.46 18.86 8.95
CA THR A 411 -22.65 19.52 9.49
C THR A 411 -22.32 20.29 10.77
N GLY A 412 -23.24 21.13 11.24
CA GLY A 412 -23.09 21.94 12.44
C GLY A 412 -23.01 23.44 12.15
N GLU A 413 -23.34 24.25 13.15
CA GLU A 413 -23.44 25.71 13.04
C GLU A 413 -22.13 26.38 12.61
N ARG A 414 -20.98 25.78 12.95
CA ARG A 414 -19.65 26.30 12.60
C ARG A 414 -18.99 25.58 11.42
N ALA A 415 -19.71 24.68 10.74
CA ALA A 415 -19.15 23.89 9.64
C ALA A 415 -18.54 24.75 8.53
N ALA A 416 -19.21 25.84 8.15
CA ALA A 416 -18.71 26.76 7.13
C ALA A 416 -17.39 27.40 7.54
N ALA A 417 -17.32 28.01 8.74
CA ALA A 417 -16.10 28.65 9.23
C ALA A 417 -14.94 27.65 9.40
N TRP A 418 -15.25 26.42 9.79
CA TRP A 418 -14.25 25.36 9.87
C TRP A 418 -13.73 24.96 8.48
N LEU A 419 -14.60 24.75 7.49
CA LEU A 419 -14.20 24.43 6.12
C LEU A 419 -13.38 25.56 5.48
N ASP A 420 -13.75 26.82 5.72
CA ASP A 420 -13.01 28.00 5.22
C ASP A 420 -11.58 28.08 5.75
N ARG A 421 -11.34 27.54 6.95
CA ARG A 421 -10.00 27.39 7.52
C ARG A 421 -9.23 26.19 6.99
N MET A 422 -9.94 25.10 6.70
CA MET A 422 -9.34 23.82 6.31
C MET A 422 -8.97 23.75 4.83
N LEU A 423 -9.72 24.43 3.97
CA LEU A 423 -9.63 24.28 2.51
C LEU A 423 -9.13 25.56 1.86
N ALA A 424 -8.22 25.42 0.90
CA ALA A 424 -7.64 26.52 0.13
C ALA A 424 -8.55 26.92 -1.05
N CYS A 425 -9.83 27.19 -0.77
CA CYS A 425 -10.81 27.62 -1.77
C CYS A 425 -11.84 28.57 -1.17
N LYS A 426 -12.52 29.34 -2.02
CA LYS A 426 -13.70 30.09 -1.59
C LYS A 426 -14.88 29.13 -1.47
N LEU A 427 -15.56 29.14 -0.32
CA LEU A 427 -16.73 28.29 -0.12
C LEU A 427 -17.84 28.57 -1.16
N PRO A 428 -18.41 27.52 -1.78
CA PRO A 428 -19.48 27.67 -2.75
C PRO A 428 -20.79 28.12 -2.09
N LYS A 429 -21.62 28.84 -2.85
CA LYS A 429 -23.01 29.16 -2.47
C LYS A 429 -23.86 27.87 -2.41
N PRO A 430 -25.01 27.86 -1.71
CA PRO A 430 -25.92 26.70 -1.72
C PRO A 430 -26.26 26.23 -3.15
N GLY A 431 -26.27 24.91 -3.35
CA GLY A 431 -26.50 24.26 -4.64
C GLY A 431 -25.30 24.31 -5.60
N ARG A 432 -24.11 24.68 -5.11
CA ARG A 432 -22.89 24.82 -5.90
C ARG A 432 -21.74 23.98 -5.36
N MET A 433 -20.83 23.65 -6.26
CA MET A 433 -19.58 22.95 -5.98
C MET A 433 -18.36 23.80 -6.32
N THR A 434 -17.20 23.42 -5.77
CA THR A 434 -15.89 23.95 -6.14
C THR A 434 -14.81 22.90 -5.91
N LEU A 435 -13.66 23.05 -6.58
CA LEU A 435 -12.46 22.29 -6.23
C LEU A 435 -11.83 22.91 -4.98
N ALA A 436 -11.45 22.07 -4.05
CA ALA A 436 -11.09 22.45 -2.69
C ALA A 436 -9.82 21.71 -2.25
N PRO A 437 -8.64 22.19 -2.64
CA PRO A 437 -7.37 21.67 -2.12
C PRO A 437 -7.30 21.86 -0.60
N MET A 438 -6.69 20.90 0.10
CA MET A 438 -6.41 20.97 1.53
C MET A 438 -4.90 21.00 1.74
N LEU A 439 -4.43 21.96 2.53
CA LEU A 439 -3.00 22.21 2.73
C LEU A 439 -2.59 21.97 4.17
N LYS A 440 -1.32 21.60 4.36
CA LYS A 440 -0.64 21.64 5.67
C LYS A 440 -0.13 23.05 5.95
N GLN A 441 0.39 23.24 7.16
CA GLN A 441 0.95 24.50 7.64
C GLN A 441 2.11 25.01 6.77
N ASP A 442 2.84 24.13 6.10
CA ASP A 442 3.94 24.45 5.19
C ASP A 442 3.48 24.73 3.74
N GLY A 443 2.17 24.71 3.47
CA GLY A 443 1.59 24.94 2.16
C GLY A 443 1.59 23.73 1.22
N ARG A 444 2.05 22.55 1.66
CA ARG A 444 1.99 21.33 0.84
C ARG A 444 0.60 20.70 0.87
N LEU A 445 0.23 20.03 -0.22
CA LEU A 445 -1.04 19.32 -0.34
C LEU A 445 -1.13 18.15 0.65
N ILE A 446 -2.29 18.02 1.29
CA ILE A 446 -2.67 16.89 2.15
C ILE A 446 -4.06 16.33 1.80
N GLY A 447 -4.72 16.93 0.83
CA GLY A 447 -5.93 16.39 0.23
C GLY A 447 -6.36 17.27 -0.94
N ASP A 448 -7.13 16.68 -1.84
CA ASP A 448 -7.80 17.41 -2.91
C ASP A 448 -9.23 16.87 -3.02
N PHE A 449 -10.18 17.79 -3.10
CA PHE A 449 -11.60 17.50 -2.95
C PHE A 449 -12.46 18.29 -3.93
N THR A 450 -13.61 17.74 -4.26
CA THR A 450 -14.78 18.51 -4.69
C THR A 450 -15.62 18.83 -3.46
N LEU A 451 -15.77 20.11 -3.12
CA LEU A 451 -16.62 20.59 -2.03
C LEU A 451 -17.96 21.07 -2.57
N ALA A 452 -19.05 20.65 -1.94
CA ALA A 452 -20.42 21.05 -2.26
C ALA A 452 -21.13 21.67 -1.05
N ASN A 453 -21.87 22.74 -1.29
CA ASN A 453 -22.78 23.32 -0.31
C ASN A 453 -24.21 22.85 -0.61
N LEU A 454 -24.78 22.01 0.27
CA LEU A 454 -26.11 21.43 0.11
C LEU A 454 -27.21 22.26 0.81
N GLY A 455 -26.88 23.47 1.30
CA GLY A 455 -27.82 24.30 2.04
C GLY A 455 -28.07 23.77 3.44
N GLU A 456 -29.34 23.52 3.79
CA GLU A 456 -29.73 23.03 5.12
C GLU A 456 -29.20 21.62 5.43
N ASP A 457 -28.89 20.83 4.39
CA ASP A 457 -28.33 19.48 4.51
C ASP A 457 -26.82 19.46 4.86
N GLY A 458 -26.19 20.65 4.95
CA GLY A 458 -24.79 20.83 5.28
C GLY A 458 -23.87 20.81 4.06
N TRP A 459 -22.68 20.23 4.23
CA TRP A 459 -21.63 20.20 3.21
C TRP A 459 -21.27 18.77 2.84
N PHE A 460 -20.88 18.58 1.59
CA PHE A 460 -20.43 17.31 1.06
C PHE A 460 -19.05 17.47 0.43
N LEU A 461 -18.14 16.53 0.72
CA LEU A 461 -16.83 16.45 0.10
C LEU A 461 -16.68 15.09 -0.58
N ALA A 462 -16.11 15.08 -1.78
CA ALA A 462 -15.62 13.87 -2.45
C ALA A 462 -14.14 14.04 -2.79
N GLY A 463 -13.33 13.00 -2.63
CA GLY A 463 -11.89 13.05 -2.92
C GLY A 463 -11.25 11.67 -3.01
N SER A 464 -9.94 11.60 -2.83
CA SER A 464 -9.16 10.36 -3.02
C SER A 464 -9.60 9.23 -2.07
N GLY A 465 -10.16 8.17 -2.65
CA GLY A 465 -10.68 6.98 -1.96
C GLY A 465 -9.72 6.32 -0.97
N ILE A 466 -8.51 6.04 -1.45
CA ILE A 466 -7.47 5.36 -0.69
C ILE A 466 -7.03 6.12 0.57
N ALA A 467 -7.28 7.43 0.62
CA ALA A 467 -6.88 8.32 1.69
C ALA A 467 -8.03 8.61 2.68
N GLU A 468 -9.13 7.85 2.68
CA GLU A 468 -10.27 8.12 3.56
C GLU A 468 -9.87 8.26 5.04
N GLN A 469 -9.14 7.28 5.59
CA GLN A 469 -8.65 7.34 6.98
C GLN A 469 -7.61 8.43 7.18
N TYR A 470 -6.78 8.68 6.18
CA TYR A 470 -5.76 9.71 6.21
C TYR A 470 -6.36 11.10 6.37
N HIS A 471 -7.37 11.41 5.56
CA HIS A 471 -8.13 12.64 5.65
C HIS A 471 -8.91 12.71 6.96
N MET A 472 -9.57 11.63 7.40
CA MET A 472 -10.30 11.62 8.68
C MET A 472 -9.38 11.90 9.87
N ARG A 473 -8.16 11.35 9.89
CA ARG A 473 -7.16 11.65 10.91
C ARG A 473 -6.82 13.15 10.94
N TRP A 474 -6.74 13.80 9.78
CA TRP A 474 -6.51 15.24 9.69
C TRP A 474 -7.73 16.05 10.13
N PHE A 475 -8.93 15.68 9.69
CA PHE A 475 -10.16 16.37 10.06
C PHE A 475 -10.40 16.29 11.58
N GLU A 476 -10.32 15.10 12.16
CA GLU A 476 -10.54 14.87 13.59
C GLU A 476 -9.54 15.63 14.46
N LYS A 477 -8.26 15.71 14.04
CA LYS A 477 -7.24 16.50 14.73
C LYS A 477 -7.59 18.00 14.80
N HIS A 478 -8.36 18.51 13.84
CA HIS A 478 -8.70 19.93 13.74
C HIS A 478 -10.18 20.23 14.07
N LEU A 479 -10.94 19.25 14.54
CA LEU A 479 -12.31 19.48 14.99
C LEU A 479 -12.33 20.30 16.29
N PRO A 480 -13.33 21.17 16.48
CA PRO A 480 -13.58 21.79 17.78
C PRO A 480 -14.19 20.78 18.77
N ASP A 481 -13.75 20.84 20.02
CA ASP A 481 -14.22 19.93 21.09
C ASP A 481 -15.66 20.25 21.56
N ASP A 482 -16.23 21.39 21.15
CA ASP A 482 -17.56 21.86 21.58
C ASP A 482 -18.73 21.21 20.81
N GLY A 483 -18.44 20.35 19.83
CA GLY A 483 -19.44 19.67 19.01
C GLY A 483 -20.16 20.57 18.00
N SER A 484 -19.68 21.80 17.79
CA SER A 484 -20.23 22.76 16.82
C SER A 484 -20.03 22.37 15.35
N VAL A 485 -19.17 21.37 15.10
CA VAL A 485 -18.92 20.76 13.80
C VAL A 485 -18.93 19.25 13.95
N ARG A 486 -19.59 18.55 13.02
CA ARG A 486 -19.59 17.10 12.91
C ARG A 486 -19.17 16.71 11.52
N ILE A 487 -18.27 15.74 11.41
CA ILE A 487 -17.84 15.14 10.16
C ILE A 487 -18.06 13.63 10.19
N GLU A 488 -18.53 13.09 9.07
CA GLU A 488 -18.73 11.66 8.88
C GLU A 488 -18.10 11.24 7.55
N ALA A 489 -17.22 10.24 7.57
CA ALA A 489 -16.86 9.49 6.37
C ALA A 489 -18.02 8.55 5.99
N LEU A 490 -18.53 8.70 4.77
CA LEU A 490 -19.70 7.96 4.29
C LEU A 490 -19.31 6.56 3.78
N GLY A 491 -18.08 6.34 3.32
CA GLY A 491 -17.61 5.04 2.84
C GLY A 491 -18.60 4.37 1.88
N ALA A 492 -18.98 3.11 2.16
CA ALA A 492 -19.95 2.36 1.36
C ALA A 492 -21.42 2.76 1.59
N LYS A 493 -21.74 3.64 2.55
CA LYS A 493 -23.11 4.14 2.77
C LYS A 493 -23.59 5.05 1.63
N LEU A 494 -22.67 5.54 0.81
CA LEU A 494 -22.96 6.28 -0.40
C LEU A 494 -22.13 5.70 -1.55
N THR A 495 -22.79 5.22 -2.58
CA THR A 495 -22.18 4.72 -3.83
C THR A 495 -22.26 5.80 -4.91
N GLY A 496 -21.55 5.61 -6.00
CA GLY A 496 -21.48 6.63 -7.05
C GLY A 496 -21.44 6.04 -8.46
N LEU A 497 -22.13 6.71 -9.37
CA LEU A 497 -22.05 6.49 -10.81
C LEU A 497 -21.66 7.81 -11.48
N SER A 498 -21.01 7.75 -12.63
CA SER A 498 -20.70 8.92 -13.45
C SER A 498 -21.14 8.67 -14.88
N ILE A 499 -21.74 9.68 -15.51
CA ILE A 499 -21.92 9.70 -16.97
C ILE A 499 -21.16 10.88 -17.56
N ALA A 500 -20.42 10.65 -18.63
CA ALA A 500 -19.58 11.66 -19.26
C ALA A 500 -19.59 11.53 -20.79
N GLY A 501 -19.47 12.66 -21.49
CA GLY A 501 -19.45 12.75 -22.94
C GLY A 501 -20.45 13.78 -23.48
N PRO A 502 -20.36 14.16 -24.76
CA PRO A 502 -21.25 15.15 -25.38
C PRO A 502 -22.75 14.80 -25.24
N LYS A 503 -23.10 13.52 -25.11
CA LYS A 503 -24.48 13.04 -24.95
C LYS A 503 -24.93 12.85 -23.50
N ALA A 504 -24.07 13.10 -22.50
CA ALA A 504 -24.40 12.87 -21.09
C ALA A 504 -25.65 13.64 -20.60
N ARG A 505 -25.87 14.88 -21.08
CA ARG A 505 -27.09 15.62 -20.72
C ARG A 505 -28.35 15.02 -21.34
N ASP A 506 -28.26 14.54 -22.58
CA ASP A 506 -29.41 13.95 -23.26
C ASP A 506 -29.87 12.67 -22.53
N VAL A 507 -28.91 11.84 -22.10
CA VAL A 507 -29.16 10.68 -21.24
C VAL A 507 -29.79 11.11 -19.91
N LEU A 508 -29.19 12.08 -19.22
CA LEU A 508 -29.68 12.53 -17.92
C LEU A 508 -31.11 13.07 -18.02
N ALA A 509 -31.41 13.89 -19.03
CA ALA A 509 -32.72 14.47 -19.26
C ALA A 509 -33.81 13.42 -19.53
N LYS A 510 -33.44 12.26 -20.09
CA LYS A 510 -34.34 11.11 -20.21
C LYS A 510 -34.50 10.32 -18.91
N ALA A 511 -33.46 10.27 -18.10
CA ALA A 511 -33.44 9.51 -16.85
C ALA A 511 -34.07 10.25 -15.66
N THR A 512 -34.25 11.59 -15.73
CA THR A 512 -34.86 12.39 -14.65
C THR A 512 -36.03 13.24 -15.14
N ARG A 513 -36.90 13.65 -14.20
CA ARG A 513 -37.95 14.66 -14.44
C ARG A 513 -37.48 16.10 -14.16
N SER A 514 -36.29 16.26 -13.58
CA SER A 514 -35.72 17.56 -13.26
C SER A 514 -35.21 18.29 -14.50
N ASP A 515 -35.24 19.62 -14.50
CA ASP A 515 -34.62 20.41 -15.57
C ASP A 515 -33.09 20.38 -15.44
N VAL A 516 -32.44 19.65 -16.34
CA VAL A 516 -30.97 19.52 -16.43
C VAL A 516 -30.38 20.31 -17.60
N SER A 517 -31.13 21.28 -18.13
CA SER A 517 -30.63 22.23 -19.12
C SER A 517 -29.43 23.02 -18.59
N ASN A 518 -28.63 23.59 -19.47
CA ASN A 518 -27.47 24.37 -19.05
C ASN A 518 -27.85 25.60 -18.21
N ALA A 519 -29.05 26.15 -18.39
CA ALA A 519 -29.55 27.29 -17.63
C ALA A 519 -29.97 26.87 -16.20
N ALA A 520 -30.71 25.77 -16.06
CA ALA A 520 -31.17 25.28 -14.75
C ALA A 520 -30.07 24.58 -13.95
N PHE A 521 -29.19 23.83 -14.63
CA PHE A 521 -28.17 23.00 -14.02
C PHE A 521 -26.78 23.27 -14.65
N SER A 522 -26.26 24.46 -14.38
CA SER A 522 -24.98 24.94 -14.92
C SER A 522 -23.78 24.15 -14.38
N PHE A 523 -22.61 24.28 -14.99
CA PHE A 523 -21.37 23.61 -14.53
C PHE A 523 -21.12 23.89 -13.04
N MET A 524 -20.70 22.89 -12.26
CA MET A 524 -20.57 22.95 -10.80
C MET A 524 -21.88 23.22 -10.03
N ALA A 525 -23.05 22.98 -10.65
CA ALA A 525 -24.31 22.85 -9.91
C ALA A 525 -24.40 21.48 -9.26
N ILE A 526 -25.05 21.41 -8.10
CA ILE A 526 -25.37 20.16 -7.41
C ILE A 526 -26.76 20.25 -6.81
N GLY A 527 -27.52 19.15 -6.86
CA GLY A 527 -28.88 19.11 -6.37
C GLY A 527 -29.42 17.70 -6.22
N ARG A 528 -30.49 17.58 -5.44
CA ARG A 528 -31.24 16.32 -5.31
C ARG A 528 -32.17 16.16 -6.51
N MET A 529 -32.17 14.97 -7.09
CA MET A 529 -33.10 14.59 -8.15
C MET A 529 -33.22 13.08 -8.25
N ASP A 530 -34.34 12.60 -8.78
CA ASP A 530 -34.55 11.17 -9.00
C ASP A 530 -33.98 10.75 -10.36
N ILE A 531 -33.22 9.65 -10.37
CA ILE A 531 -32.77 8.96 -11.58
C ILE A 531 -33.59 7.69 -11.73
N GLY A 532 -34.54 7.69 -12.66
CA GLY A 532 -35.63 6.72 -12.68
C GLY A 532 -36.45 6.81 -11.40
N MET A 533 -36.33 5.81 -10.53
CA MET A 533 -36.98 5.76 -9.21
C MET A 533 -35.99 5.93 -8.05
N ALA A 534 -34.70 6.08 -8.34
CA ALA A 534 -33.65 6.17 -7.34
C ALA A 534 -33.45 7.63 -6.90
N PRO A 535 -33.57 7.96 -5.60
CA PRO A 535 -33.26 9.29 -5.10
C PRO A 535 -31.75 9.51 -5.08
N CYS A 536 -31.27 10.50 -5.83
CA CYS A 536 -29.85 10.76 -6.03
C CYS A 536 -29.47 12.20 -5.63
N LEU A 537 -28.19 12.37 -5.28
CA LEU A 537 -27.53 13.66 -5.27
C LEU A 537 -26.66 13.76 -6.53
N VAL A 538 -26.99 14.68 -7.43
CA VAL A 538 -26.34 14.79 -8.74
C VAL A 538 -25.54 16.08 -8.79
N GLY A 539 -24.28 16.01 -9.20
CA GLY A 539 -23.39 17.15 -9.39
C GLY A 539 -22.91 17.23 -10.84
N ARG A 540 -22.95 18.40 -11.46
CA ARG A 540 -22.42 18.61 -12.82
C ARG A 540 -20.92 18.89 -12.79
N VAL A 541 -20.15 17.81 -12.76
CA VAL A 541 -18.69 17.77 -12.86
C VAL A 541 -18.28 16.43 -13.49
N SER A 542 -17.12 16.39 -14.13
CA SER A 542 -16.55 15.15 -14.66
C SER A 542 -15.04 15.22 -14.59
N TYR A 543 -14.41 14.12 -14.14
CA TYR A 543 -12.97 13.96 -14.16
C TYR A 543 -12.42 13.73 -15.59
N THR A 544 -13.27 13.34 -16.54
CA THR A 544 -12.87 13.09 -17.94
C THR A 544 -12.55 14.37 -18.72
N GLY A 545 -12.97 15.53 -18.21
CA GLY A 545 -12.92 16.83 -18.90
C GLY A 545 -14.12 17.11 -19.82
N ASP A 546 -15.00 16.13 -20.06
CA ASP A 546 -16.19 16.32 -20.89
C ASP A 546 -17.36 16.89 -20.08
N LEU A 547 -18.46 17.20 -20.79
CA LEU A 547 -19.76 17.32 -20.15
C LEU A 547 -20.07 16.02 -19.40
N GLY A 548 -20.34 16.12 -18.10
CA GLY A 548 -20.70 14.95 -17.30
C GLY A 548 -21.28 15.29 -15.95
N TYR A 549 -21.70 14.23 -15.26
CA TYR A 549 -22.41 14.28 -13.99
C TYR A 549 -21.96 13.15 -13.08
N GLU A 550 -21.64 13.50 -11.84
CA GLU A 550 -21.47 12.56 -10.75
C GLU A 550 -22.81 12.35 -10.05
N ILE A 551 -23.20 11.10 -9.83
CA ILE A 551 -24.51 10.68 -9.34
C ILE A 551 -24.27 9.83 -8.09
N TRP A 552 -24.53 10.43 -6.93
CA TRP A 552 -24.36 9.81 -5.62
C TRP A 552 -25.68 9.24 -5.13
N VAL A 553 -25.65 7.99 -4.67
CA VAL A 553 -26.87 7.23 -4.37
C VAL A 553 -26.63 6.23 -3.24
N ALA A 554 -27.64 6.00 -2.40
CA ALA A 554 -27.57 4.97 -1.37
C ALA A 554 -27.46 3.57 -2.04
N PRO A 555 -26.70 2.63 -1.45
CA PRO A 555 -26.35 1.36 -2.08
C PRO A 555 -27.59 0.54 -2.51
N GLU A 556 -28.67 0.56 -1.73
CA GLU A 556 -29.92 -0.12 -2.04
C GLU A 556 -30.59 0.35 -3.35
N TYR A 557 -30.29 1.57 -3.81
CA TYR A 557 -30.82 2.15 -5.05
C TYR A 557 -29.82 2.17 -6.21
N GLN A 558 -28.54 1.84 -5.98
CA GLN A 558 -27.49 1.97 -7.00
C GLN A 558 -27.81 1.17 -8.26
N ARG A 559 -28.32 -0.06 -8.10
CA ARG A 559 -28.71 -0.91 -9.24
C ARG A 559 -29.82 -0.29 -10.08
N ALA A 560 -30.84 0.28 -9.43
CA ALA A 560 -31.95 0.95 -10.12
C ALA A 560 -31.46 2.20 -10.87
N ALA A 561 -30.59 3.01 -10.26
CA ALA A 561 -29.99 4.18 -10.92
C ALA A 561 -29.16 3.76 -12.15
N TYR A 562 -28.31 2.73 -12.01
CA TYR A 562 -27.51 2.18 -13.11
C TYR A 562 -28.39 1.71 -14.27
N GLN A 563 -29.41 0.91 -14.00
CA GLN A 563 -30.31 0.39 -15.02
C GLN A 563 -31.08 1.52 -15.72
N ALA A 564 -31.54 2.52 -14.98
CA ALA A 564 -32.23 3.68 -15.55
C ALA A 564 -31.33 4.49 -16.49
N LEU A 565 -30.07 4.71 -16.13
CA LEU A 565 -29.10 5.42 -16.97
C LEU A 565 -28.75 4.62 -18.22
N MET A 566 -28.48 3.32 -18.08
CA MET A 566 -28.18 2.45 -19.21
C MET A 566 -29.35 2.36 -20.21
N ALA A 567 -30.59 2.23 -19.71
CA ALA A 567 -31.78 2.20 -20.56
C ALA A 567 -32.03 3.55 -21.26
N ALA A 568 -31.90 4.67 -20.53
CA ALA A 568 -32.03 6.00 -21.12
C ALA A 568 -30.93 6.30 -22.15
N GLY A 569 -29.74 5.72 -21.97
CA GLY A 569 -28.58 5.90 -22.83
C GLY A 569 -28.52 5.01 -24.07
N GLU A 570 -29.40 4.02 -24.20
CA GLU A 570 -29.35 3.01 -25.27
C GLU A 570 -29.39 3.65 -26.67
N GLU A 571 -30.29 4.61 -26.90
CA GLU A 571 -30.40 5.31 -28.19
C GLU A 571 -29.19 6.21 -28.51
N PHE A 572 -28.39 6.55 -27.50
CA PHE A 572 -27.18 7.37 -27.64
C PHE A 572 -25.91 6.51 -27.70
N GLY A 573 -26.04 5.18 -27.70
CA GLY A 573 -24.92 4.26 -27.71
C GLY A 573 -24.10 4.30 -26.42
N ILE A 574 -24.74 4.44 -25.26
CA ILE A 574 -24.04 4.45 -23.97
C ILE A 574 -23.17 3.20 -23.80
N GLY A 575 -21.89 3.40 -23.48
CA GLY A 575 -20.96 2.32 -23.16
C GLY A 575 -20.40 2.47 -21.75
N LEU A 576 -19.78 1.40 -21.25
CA LEU A 576 -19.09 1.44 -19.97
C LEU A 576 -17.63 1.85 -20.18
N PHE A 577 -17.06 2.56 -19.22
CA PHE A 577 -15.62 2.84 -19.18
C PHE A 577 -15.07 2.68 -17.75
N GLY A 578 -13.84 2.21 -17.66
CA GLY A 578 -13.12 1.97 -16.40
C GLY A 578 -12.41 3.21 -15.85
N SER A 579 -11.56 2.97 -14.85
CA SER A 579 -10.84 4.00 -14.08
C SER A 579 -9.72 4.70 -14.83
#